data_AF-A0A9X0QCL1-F1
#
_entry.id   AF-A0A9X0QCL1-F1
#
_cell.length_a   1.000
_cell.length_b   1.000
_cell.length_c   1.000
_cell.angle_alpha   90.00
_cell.angle_beta   90.00
_cell.angle_gamma   90.00
#
_symmetry.space_group_name_H-M   'P 1'
#
loop_
_entity.id
_entity.type
_entity.pdbx_description
1 polymer ?
#
loop_
_entity_poly.entity_id
_entity_poly.type
_entity_poly.pdbx_seq_one_letter_code
_entity_poly.pdbx_strand_id
1 'polypeptide(L)'
;MIYVLSFVEVGIYWVNHHYLIDDVKQVSHALLWANLGFLFILSLIPFGTAWVGERGLTPFALSLYLVCCAPSAISWIVLAVVVRQRTHTSLADSPIKQAVSVIVYLGVIPVSYHSVAMAMVMLGAVAVLWLIPPQRVLKVPRS
;
A
#
# COMPACT_ATOMS: atom_id res chain seq x y z
N MET A 1 -1.15 -7.21 -16.95
CA MET A 1 -2.05 -6.30 -16.20
C MET A 1 -1.79 -6.37 -14.70
N ILE A 2 -1.94 -7.53 -14.03
CA ILE A 2 -1.71 -7.63 -12.58
C ILE A 2 -0.31 -7.18 -12.16
N TYR A 3 0.72 -7.52 -12.95
CA TYR A 3 2.09 -7.05 -12.74
C TYR A 3 2.20 -5.52 -12.68
N VAL A 4 1.53 -4.80 -13.58
CA VAL A 4 1.56 -3.33 -13.62
C VAL A 4 0.86 -2.76 -12.39
N LEU A 5 -0.27 -3.34 -11.97
CA LEU A 5 -0.95 -2.92 -10.74
C LEU A 5 -0.05 -3.13 -9.52
N SER A 6 0.59 -4.29 -9.40
CA SER A 6 1.51 -4.60 -8.31
C SER A 6 2.73 -3.66 -8.29
N PHE A 7 3.28 -3.33 -9.47
CA PHE A 7 4.37 -2.36 -9.59
C PHE A 7 3.93 -0.97 -9.14
N VAL A 8 2.76 -0.51 -9.58
CA VAL A 8 2.18 0.78 -9.17
C VAL A 8 1.95 0.82 -7.66
N GLU A 9 1.43 -0.27 -7.07
CA GLU A 9 1.19 -0.39 -5.63
C GLU A 9 2.49 -0.29 -4.83
N VAL A 10 3.52 -1.05 -5.20
CA VAL A 10 4.86 -0.93 -4.58
C VAL A 10 5.45 0.46 -4.78
N GLY A 11 5.28 1.06 -5.97
CA GLY A 11 5.74 2.41 -6.27
C GLY A 11 5.07 3.48 -5.41
N ILE A 12 3.76 3.40 -5.20
CA ILE A 12 3.01 4.28 -4.30
C ILE A 12 3.58 4.18 -2.88
N TYR A 13 3.78 2.96 -2.38
CA TYR A 13 4.36 2.73 -1.06
C TYR A 13 5.77 3.31 -0.94
N TRP A 14 6.59 3.16 -1.97
CA TRP A 14 7.95 3.70 -2.01
C TRP A 14 7.97 5.24 -2.02
N VAL A 15 7.11 5.87 -2.83
CA VAL A 15 6.98 7.34 -2.88
C VAL A 15 6.51 7.88 -1.53
N ASN A 16 5.47 7.29 -0.95
CA ASN A 16 4.97 7.67 0.37
C ASN A 16 6.03 7.45 1.45
N HIS A 17 6.76 6.34 1.39
CA HIS A 17 7.86 6.03 2.31
C HIS A 17 8.90 7.15 2.32
N HIS A 18 9.35 7.60 1.14
CA HIS A 18 10.29 8.72 1.05
C HIS A 18 9.74 9.99 1.70
N TYR A 19 8.48 10.36 1.45
CA TYR A 19 7.86 11.50 2.12
C TYR A 19 7.75 11.33 3.64
N LEU A 20 7.57 10.10 4.12
CA LEU A 20 7.50 9.79 5.55
C LEU A 20 8.86 9.95 6.22
N ILE A 21 9.93 9.48 5.59
CA ILE A 21 11.28 9.48 6.18
C ILE A 21 12.09 10.75 5.90
N ASP A 22 11.61 11.66 5.05
CA ASP A 22 12.30 12.91 4.67
C ASP A 22 12.66 13.78 5.89
N ASP A 23 11.79 13.81 6.91
CA ASP A 23 12.01 14.57 8.15
C ASP A 23 12.92 13.84 9.18
N VAL A 24 13.34 12.59 8.91
CA VAL A 24 14.06 11.76 9.88
C VAL A 24 15.54 12.12 9.90
N LYS A 25 15.96 12.82 10.97
CA LYS A 25 17.37 13.24 11.17
C LYS A 25 18.30 12.13 11.68
N GLN A 26 17.77 11.17 12.44
CA GLN A 26 18.55 10.08 13.04
C GLN A 26 17.78 8.76 12.94
N VAL A 27 18.46 7.72 12.48
CA VAL A 27 17.90 6.38 12.37
C VAL A 27 17.99 5.67 13.71
N SER A 28 16.89 5.11 14.19
CA SER A 28 16.83 4.35 15.44
C SER A 28 16.63 2.86 15.20
N HIS A 29 16.97 2.03 16.18
CA HIS A 29 16.81 0.57 16.07
C HIS A 29 15.35 0.17 15.79
N ALA A 30 14.38 0.79 16.47
CA ALA A 30 12.95 0.54 16.24
C ALA A 30 12.51 0.91 14.82
N LEU A 31 13.05 2.01 14.26
CA LEU A 31 12.77 2.41 12.88
C LEU A 31 13.26 1.37 11.87
N LEU A 32 14.47 0.83 12.08
CA LEU A 32 15.03 -0.21 11.21
C LEU A 32 14.18 -1.48 11.19
N TRP A 33 13.72 -1.95 12.35
CA TRP A 33 12.86 -3.14 12.44
C TRP A 33 11.47 -2.90 11.85
N ALA A 34 10.87 -1.73 12.09
CA ALA A 34 9.60 -1.38 11.47
C ALA A 34 9.71 -1.32 9.94
N ASN A 35 10.79 -0.72 9.42
CA ASN A 35 11.07 -0.70 8.00
C ASN A 35 11.31 -2.10 7.44
N LEU A 36 12.06 -2.95 8.14
CA LEU A 36 12.29 -4.34 7.71
C LEU A 36 10.98 -5.14 7.65
N GLY A 37 10.09 -4.98 8.64
CA GLY A 37 8.76 -5.59 8.62
C GLY A 37 7.92 -5.11 7.43
N PHE A 38 7.95 -3.81 7.13
CA PHE A 38 7.28 -3.25 5.96
C PHE A 38 7.84 -3.82 4.64
N LEU A 39 9.15 -3.84 4.48
CA LEU A 39 9.82 -4.42 3.30
C LEU A 39 9.52 -5.92 3.13
N PHE A 40 9.49 -6.67 4.24
CA PHE A 40 9.10 -8.08 4.22
C PHE A 40 7.70 -8.25 3.64
N ILE A 41 6.72 -7.47 4.11
CA ILE A 41 5.36 -7.54 3.57
C ILE A 41 5.32 -7.14 2.09
N LEU A 42 6.00 -6.07 1.68
CA LEU A 42 6.05 -5.69 0.26
C LEU A 42 6.66 -6.77 -0.63
N SER A 43 7.59 -7.57 -0.10
CA SER A 43 8.19 -8.70 -0.82
C SER A 43 7.22 -9.86 -1.07
N LEU A 44 6.08 -9.91 -0.38
CA LEU A 44 5.01 -10.89 -0.63
C LEU A 44 4.16 -10.52 -1.84
N ILE A 45 4.11 -9.24 -2.24
CA ILE A 45 3.30 -8.79 -3.38
C ILE A 45 3.72 -9.53 -4.67
N PRO A 46 5.03 -9.59 -5.04
CA PRO A 46 5.48 -10.36 -6.20
C PRO A 46 5.07 -11.84 -6.19
N PHE A 47 5.02 -12.48 -5.01
CA PHE A 47 4.55 -13.86 -4.88
C PHE A 47 3.07 -13.99 -5.27
N GLY A 48 2.20 -13.11 -4.77
CA GLY A 48 0.80 -13.06 -5.17
C GLY A 48 0.64 -12.74 -6.67
N THR A 49 1.43 -11.80 -7.19
CA THR A 49 1.44 -11.43 -8.61
C THR A 49 1.81 -12.61 -9.51
N ALA A 50 2.85 -13.37 -9.13
CA ALA A 50 3.30 -14.55 -9.86
C ALA A 50 2.21 -15.63 -9.89
N TRP A 51 1.53 -15.86 -8.77
CA TRP A 51 0.43 -16.83 -8.69
C TRP A 51 -0.72 -16.49 -9.64
N VAL A 52 -1.11 -15.21 -9.70
CA VAL A 52 -2.11 -14.74 -10.68
C VAL A 52 -1.60 -14.88 -12.12
N GLY A 53 -0.30 -14.66 -12.35
CA GLY A 53 0.35 -14.84 -13.65
C GLY A 53 0.32 -16.28 -14.15
N GLU A 54 0.58 -17.25 -13.28
CA GLU A 54 0.62 -18.68 -13.62
C GLU A 54 -0.76 -19.34 -13.70
N ARG A 55 -1.66 -19.01 -12.77
CA ARG A 55 -2.98 -19.65 -12.65
C ARG A 55 -4.10 -18.90 -13.39
N GLY A 56 -3.79 -17.71 -13.90
CA GLY A 56 -4.78 -16.79 -14.48
C GLY A 56 -5.62 -16.06 -13.43
N LEU A 57 -6.46 -15.15 -13.90
CA LEU A 57 -7.35 -14.34 -13.06
C LEU A 57 -8.54 -15.17 -12.57
N THR A 58 -8.30 -15.99 -11.55
CA THR A 58 -9.33 -16.75 -10.84
C THR A 58 -9.68 -16.09 -9.50
N PRO A 59 -10.88 -16.32 -8.95
CA PRO A 59 -11.26 -15.76 -7.65
C PRO A 59 -10.28 -16.13 -6.53
N PHE A 60 -9.80 -17.38 -6.54
CA PHE A 60 -8.81 -17.86 -5.58
C PHE A 60 -7.45 -17.14 -5.74
N ALA A 61 -6.93 -17.04 -6.98
CA ALA A 61 -5.66 -16.37 -7.22
C ALA A 61 -5.72 -14.88 -6.83
N LEU A 62 -6.85 -14.21 -7.11
CA LEU A 62 -7.05 -12.82 -6.73
C LEU A 62 -7.20 -12.63 -5.21
N SER A 63 -7.85 -13.57 -4.54
CA SER A 63 -7.94 -13.58 -3.06
C SER A 63 -6.58 -13.78 -2.43
N LEU A 64 -5.74 -14.68 -2.96
CA LEU A 64 -4.37 -14.87 -2.51
C LEU A 64 -3.53 -13.60 -2.72
N TYR A 65 -3.64 -12.96 -3.89
CA TYR A 65 -3.00 -11.68 -4.18
C TYR A 65 -3.35 -10.62 -3.12
N LEU A 66 -4.63 -10.50 -2.76
CA LEU A 66 -5.08 -9.57 -1.73
C LEU A 66 -4.57 -9.91 -0.33
N VAL A 67 -4.46 -11.20 0.01
CA VAL A 67 -3.85 -11.62 1.28
C VAL A 67 -2.38 -11.23 1.34
N CYS A 68 -1.67 -11.22 0.21
CA CYS A 68 -0.29 -10.73 0.13
C CYS A 68 -0.21 -9.20 0.20
N CYS A 69 -1.19 -8.47 -0.35
CA CYS A 69 -1.18 -7.01 -0.38
C CYS A 69 -1.72 -6.39 0.91
N ALA A 70 -2.86 -6.83 1.45
CA ALA A 70 -3.54 -6.18 2.58
C ALA A 70 -2.67 -5.89 3.82
N PRO A 71 -1.70 -6.75 4.22
CA PRO A 71 -0.81 -6.45 5.35
C PRO A 71 0.11 -5.24 5.11
N SER A 72 0.30 -4.77 3.88
CA SER A 72 1.14 -3.60 3.57
C SER A 72 0.57 -2.33 4.20
N ALA A 73 -0.76 -2.21 4.28
CA ALA A 73 -1.43 -1.10 4.95
C ALA A 73 -1.15 -1.10 6.46
N ILE A 74 -1.17 -2.26 7.11
CA ILE A 74 -0.91 -2.39 8.54
C ILE A 74 0.55 -2.07 8.84
N SER A 75 1.48 -2.68 8.09
CA SER A 75 2.92 -2.44 8.26
C SER A 75 3.32 -0.99 7.95
N TRP A 76 2.66 -0.35 6.99
CA TRP A 76 2.77 1.09 6.75
C TRP A 76 2.38 1.92 7.98
N ILE A 77 1.23 1.64 8.60
CA ILE A 77 0.77 2.34 9.81
C ILE A 77 1.78 2.18 10.95
N VAL A 78 2.30 0.96 11.15
CA VAL A 78 3.33 0.70 12.17
C VAL A 78 4.57 1.55 11.93
N LEU A 79 5.10 1.55 10.70
CA LEU A 79 6.26 2.36 10.33
C LEU A 79 5.98 3.86 10.53
N ALA A 80 4.81 4.33 10.09
CA ALA A 80 4.37 5.71 10.22
C ALA A 80 4.26 6.18 11.68
N VAL A 81 3.77 5.32 12.58
CA VAL A 81 3.71 5.60 14.03
C VAL A 81 5.11 5.70 14.62
N VAL A 82 6.02 4.78 14.27
CA VAL A 82 7.42 4.80 14.76
C VAL A 82 8.15 6.06 14.31
N VAL A 83 7.96 6.48 13.05
CA VAL A 83 8.53 7.73 12.53
C VAL A 83 7.93 8.94 13.27
N ARG A 84 6.60 9.00 13.43
CA ARG A 84 5.93 10.11 14.11
C ARG A 84 6.39 10.31 15.56
N GLN A 85 6.63 9.22 16.29
CA GLN A 85 7.16 9.29 17.66
C GLN A 85 8.55 9.96 17.71
N ARG A 86 9.27 10.03 16.59
CA ARG A 86 10.60 10.64 16.47
C ARG A 86 10.54 12.07 15.93
N THR A 87 9.75 12.31 14.89
CA THR A 87 9.75 13.57 14.15
C THR A 87 8.70 14.57 14.63
N HIS A 88 7.72 14.12 15.43
CA HIS A 88 6.52 14.89 15.81
C HIS A 88 5.71 15.44 14.62
N THR A 89 6.06 15.08 13.39
CA THR A 89 5.38 15.57 12.20
C THR A 89 4.05 14.87 12.01
N SER A 90 3.04 15.65 11.61
CA SER A 90 1.71 15.12 11.31
C SER A 90 1.78 14.20 10.09
N LEU A 91 1.09 13.07 10.18
CA LEU A 91 0.89 12.20 9.03
C LEU A 91 0.14 12.99 7.96
N ALA A 92 0.76 13.09 6.79
CA ALA A 92 0.18 13.70 5.62
C ALA A 92 -1.01 12.90 5.05
N ASP A 93 -1.20 11.69 5.58
CA ASP A 93 -2.15 10.72 5.08
C ASP A 93 -3.58 11.09 5.45
N SER A 94 -4.46 10.97 4.46
CA SER A 94 -5.90 11.10 4.67
C SER A 94 -6.40 9.78 5.30
N PRO A 95 -6.84 9.78 6.58
CA PRO A 95 -7.39 8.57 7.22
C PRO A 95 -8.62 8.05 6.45
N ILE A 96 -9.33 8.93 5.75
CA ILE A 96 -10.43 8.58 4.86
C ILE A 96 -9.93 7.75 3.68
N LYS A 97 -8.85 8.15 2.99
CA LYS A 97 -8.27 7.37 1.88
C LYS A 97 -7.86 5.96 2.34
N GLN A 98 -7.24 5.85 3.51
CA GLN A 98 -6.85 4.56 4.09
C GLN A 98 -8.08 3.69 4.39
N ALA A 99 -9.09 4.22 5.09
CA ALA A 99 -10.31 3.48 5.41
C ALA A 99 -11.06 3.01 4.15
N VAL A 100 -11.22 3.89 3.16
CA VAL A 100 -11.86 3.55 1.88
C VAL A 100 -11.09 2.43 1.17
N SER A 101 -9.75 2.49 1.15
CA SER A 101 -8.94 1.48 0.47
C SER A 101 -9.05 0.11 1.14
N VAL A 102 -9.04 0.05 2.47
CA VAL A 102 -9.22 -1.20 3.22
C VAL A 102 -10.60 -1.80 2.95
N ILE A 103 -11.66 -0.99 3.00
CA ILE A 103 -13.02 -1.44 2.71
C ILE A 103 -13.12 -1.97 1.28
N VAL A 104 -12.53 -1.27 0.31
CA VAL A 104 -12.53 -1.72 -1.08
C VAL A 104 -11.78 -3.04 -1.21
N TYR A 105 -10.55 -3.16 -0.69
CA TYR A 105 -9.77 -4.40 -0.74
C TYR A 105 -10.51 -5.59 -0.11
N LEU A 106 -11.15 -5.39 1.05
CA LEU A 106 -11.99 -6.43 1.68
C LEU A 106 -13.19 -6.80 0.81
N GLY A 107 -13.80 -5.81 0.13
CA GLY A 107 -14.90 -6.03 -0.81
C GLY A 107 -14.48 -6.71 -2.12
N VAL A 108 -13.22 -6.58 -2.55
CA VAL A 108 -12.72 -7.26 -3.76
C VAL A 108 -12.80 -8.78 -3.61
N ILE A 109 -12.58 -9.34 -2.41
CA ILE A 109 -12.65 -10.78 -2.16
C ILE A 109 -14.02 -11.36 -2.56
N PRO A 110 -15.16 -10.99 -1.93
CA PRO A 110 -16.46 -11.54 -2.30
C PRO A 110 -16.86 -11.19 -3.75
N VAL A 111 -16.52 -9.97 -4.22
CA VAL A 111 -16.82 -9.57 -5.61
C VAL A 111 -16.07 -10.43 -6.62
N SER A 112 -14.85 -10.88 -6.32
CA SER A 112 -14.06 -11.73 -7.22
C SER A 112 -14.73 -13.06 -7.54
N TYR A 113 -15.50 -13.62 -6.60
CA TYR A 113 -16.26 -14.86 -6.79
C TYR A 113 -17.51 -14.67 -7.66
N HIS A 114 -17.99 -13.43 -7.81
CA HIS A 114 -19.10 -13.09 -8.72
C HIS A 114 -18.62 -12.60 -10.08
N SER A 115 -17.62 -11.72 -10.10
CA SER A 115 -17.05 -11.15 -11.32
C SER A 115 -15.63 -10.67 -11.08
N VAL A 116 -14.67 -11.41 -11.63
CA VAL A 116 -13.25 -11.05 -11.65
C VAL A 116 -13.02 -9.69 -12.33
N ALA A 117 -13.80 -9.35 -13.36
CA ALA A 117 -13.69 -8.06 -14.04
C ALA A 117 -14.04 -6.89 -13.10
N MET A 118 -15.12 -7.01 -12.32
CA MET A 118 -15.49 -5.98 -11.33
C MET A 118 -14.42 -5.84 -10.24
N ALA A 119 -13.90 -6.97 -9.77
CA ALA A 119 -12.82 -7.01 -8.78
C ALA A 119 -11.56 -6.27 -9.27
N MET A 120 -11.19 -6.45 -10.55
CA MET A 120 -10.07 -5.73 -11.16
C MET A 120 -10.32 -4.23 -11.31
N VAL A 121 -11.56 -3.81 -11.62
CA VAL A 121 -11.92 -2.38 -11.68
C VAL A 121 -11.80 -1.73 -10.30
N MET A 122 -12.26 -2.42 -9.25
CA MET A 122 -12.12 -1.95 -7.86
C MET A 122 -10.65 -1.77 -7.47
N LEU A 123 -9.79 -2.74 -7.79
CA LEU A 123 -8.34 -2.65 -7.57
C LEU A 123 -7.70 -1.48 -8.32
N GLY A 124 -8.05 -1.32 -9.60
CA GLY A 124 -7.56 -0.20 -10.41
C GLY A 124 -7.98 1.17 -9.85
N ALA A 125 -9.21 1.29 -9.35
CA ALA A 125 -9.70 2.53 -8.75
C ALA A 125 -8.93 2.91 -7.47
N VAL A 126 -8.57 1.93 -6.63
CA VAL A 126 -7.72 2.17 -5.43
C VAL A 126 -6.34 2.63 -5.85
N ALA A 127 -5.72 1.99 -6.85
CA ALA A 127 -4.41 2.41 -7.35
C ALA A 127 -4.44 3.88 -7.83
N VAL A 128 -5.48 4.29 -8.57
CA VAL A 128 -5.66 5.68 -9.03
C VAL A 128 -5.86 6.65 -7.87
N LEU A 129 -6.64 6.29 -6.85
CA LEU A 129 -6.85 7.11 -5.65
C LEU A 129 -5.53 7.48 -4.94
N TRP A 130 -4.58 6.54 -4.94
CA TRP A 130 -3.29 6.67 -4.27
C TRP A 130 -2.19 7.29 -5.13
N LEU A 131 -2.37 7.39 -6.46
CA LEU A 131 -1.49 8.22 -7.30
C LEU A 131 -1.58 9.72 -6.93
N ILE A 132 -2.68 10.13 -6.31
CA ILE A 132 -2.85 11.51 -5.83
C ILE A 132 -2.02 11.69 -4.55
N PRO A 133 -0.98 12.56 -4.55
CA PRO A 133 -0.08 12.71 -3.43
C PRO A 133 -0.81 13.22 -2.18
N PRO A 134 -0.25 12.95 -0.99
CA PRO A 134 -0.84 13.41 0.26
C PRO A 134 -0.80 14.94 0.35
N GLN A 135 -1.84 15.55 0.95
CA GLN A 135 -2.07 17.00 0.93
C GLN A 135 -0.94 17.82 1.55
N ARG A 136 -0.15 17.23 2.45
CA ARG A 136 1.01 17.88 3.06
C ARG A 136 2.05 18.27 2.02
N VAL A 137 2.33 17.40 1.04
CA VAL A 137 3.29 17.67 -0.05
C VAL A 137 2.81 18.83 -0.93
N LEU A 138 1.49 18.96 -1.12
CA LEU A 138 0.90 20.05 -1.89
C LEU A 138 0.93 21.41 -1.17
N LYS A 139 1.07 21.42 0.16
CA LYS A 139 1.05 22.64 0.99
C LYS A 139 2.44 23.20 1.31
N VAL A 140 3.52 22.45 1.08
CA VAL A 140 4.88 22.94 1.29
C VAL A 140 5.29 23.77 0.06
N PRO A 141 5.51 25.10 0.19
CA PRO A 141 6.06 25.90 -0.90
C PRO A 141 7.47 25.36 -1.19
N ARG A 142 7.74 24.97 -2.44
CA ARG A 142 9.11 24.65 -2.86
C ARG A 142 9.91 25.95 -2.82
N SER A 143 10.83 26.05 -1.86
CA SER A 143 11.89 27.08 -1.84
C SER A 143 12.93 26.80 -2.91
#